data_AF-A0A6N7GQR6-F1
#
_entry.id   AF-A0A6N7GQR6-F1
#
_cell.length_a   1.000
_cell.length_b   1.000
_cell.length_c   1.000
_cell.angle_alpha   90.00
_cell.angle_beta   90.00
_cell.angle_gamma   90.00
#
_symmetry.space_group_name_H-M   'P 1'
#
loop_
_entity.id
_entity.type
_entity.pdbx_description
1 polymer ?
#
loop_
_entity_poly.entity_id
_entity_poly.type
_entity_poly.pdbx_seq_one_letter_code
_entity_poly.pdbx_strand_id
1 'polypeptide(L)'
;MQTVEVKLDRKQARELYRTYKKHSHYSEPIDWEVQRAYQMIAQGRMVIRAIESIKQAGVDEKGLPKLAIARATQKTCVLRTSRDGSFTMGDGRSQWRNRNLISFPAGSLSFPETPVYRGKEIVWYRTPSGEAVLPLIPIHLRPKRGLESYHVLWEAEWTPLPPTDPFLLRRIGKADLWVVVAAWDLTAVEKAALSTRIAG
;
A
#
# COMPACT_ATOMS: atom_id res chain seq x y z
N MET A 1 9.53 4.26 -8.23
CA MET A 1 8.07 4.13 -7.99
C MET A 1 7.23 5.33 -8.43
N GLN A 2 6.20 5.12 -9.27
CA GLN A 2 5.25 6.16 -9.71
C GLN A 2 3.98 6.14 -8.84
N THR A 3 3.63 7.26 -8.20
CA THR A 3 2.45 7.36 -7.31
C THR A 3 1.52 8.49 -7.70
N VAL A 4 0.23 8.33 -7.39
CA VAL A 4 -0.80 9.36 -7.55
C VAL A 4 -0.72 10.36 -6.40
N GLU A 5 -0.02 11.45 -6.64
CA GLU A 5 0.10 12.56 -5.69
C GLU A 5 -1.14 13.47 -5.70
N VAL A 6 -1.52 13.96 -4.53
CA VAL A 6 -2.49 15.04 -4.39
C VAL A 6 -1.74 16.36 -4.53
N LYS A 7 -1.67 16.89 -5.76
CA LYS A 7 -0.97 18.14 -6.06
C LYS A 7 -1.82 19.34 -5.65
N LEU A 8 -1.35 20.07 -4.65
CA LEU A 8 -1.93 21.32 -4.20
C LEU A 8 -0.81 22.24 -3.70
N ASP A 9 -0.86 23.53 -4.04
CA ASP A 9 0.14 24.47 -3.57
C ASP A 9 0.08 24.63 -2.04
N ARG A 10 1.24 24.83 -1.41
CA ARG A 10 1.34 24.93 0.05
C ARG A 10 0.57 26.13 0.61
N LYS A 11 0.53 27.26 -0.10
CA LYS A 11 -0.19 28.46 0.36
C LYS A 11 -1.69 28.21 0.26
N GLN A 12 -2.15 27.67 -0.86
CA GLN A 12 -3.55 27.29 -1.06
C GLN A 12 -4.02 26.27 -0.02
N ALA A 13 -3.22 25.24 0.24
CA ALA A 13 -3.52 24.24 1.28
C ALA A 13 -3.67 24.88 2.67
N ARG A 14 -2.84 25.88 2.99
CA ARG A 14 -2.90 26.60 4.28
C ARG A 14 -4.15 27.45 4.39
N GLU A 15 -4.58 28.09 3.31
CA GLU A 15 -5.82 28.88 3.26
C GLU A 15 -7.04 27.98 3.42
N LEU A 16 -7.12 26.89 2.64
CA LEU A 16 -8.20 25.91 2.74
C LEU A 16 -8.25 25.29 4.14
N TYR A 17 -7.11 24.93 4.74
CA TYR A 17 -7.06 24.45 6.11
C TYR A 17 -7.65 25.46 7.12
N ARG A 18 -7.37 26.76 6.96
CA ARG A 18 -7.96 27.81 7.80
C ARG A 18 -9.46 27.92 7.60
N THR A 19 -9.94 27.82 6.37
CA THR A 19 -11.38 27.86 6.05
C THR A 19 -12.11 26.68 6.67
N TYR A 20 -11.58 25.46 6.53
CA TYR A 20 -12.14 24.26 7.17
C TYR A 20 -12.15 24.39 8.70
N LYS A 21 -11.09 24.94 9.28
CA LYS A 21 -11.01 25.14 10.73
C LYS A 21 -12.06 26.12 11.26
N LYS A 22 -12.48 27.13 10.48
CA LYS A 22 -13.55 28.06 10.88
C LYS A 22 -14.93 27.39 10.94
N HIS A 23 -15.15 26.38 10.10
CA HIS A 23 -16.41 25.65 10.01
C HIS A 23 -16.41 24.33 10.79
N SER A 24 -15.48 24.14 11.73
CA SER A 24 -15.32 22.88 12.47
C SER A 24 -16.55 22.49 13.31
N HIS A 25 -17.44 23.43 13.60
CA HIS A 25 -18.67 23.16 14.36
C HIS A 25 -19.71 22.35 13.57
N TYR A 26 -19.63 22.34 12.24
CA TYR A 26 -20.54 21.59 11.35
C TYR A 26 -19.82 20.47 10.61
N SER A 27 -18.59 20.13 11.02
CA SER A 27 -17.76 19.19 10.28
C SER A 27 -18.24 17.75 10.48
N GLU A 28 -18.36 17.02 9.38
CA GLU A 28 -18.54 15.58 9.37
C GLU A 28 -17.19 14.86 9.53
N PRO A 29 -17.19 13.54 9.83
CA PRO A 29 -15.94 12.77 9.92
C PRO A 29 -15.07 12.88 8.66
N ILE A 30 -15.67 12.99 7.48
CA ILE A 30 -14.95 13.13 6.21
C ILE A 30 -14.23 14.49 6.11
N ASP A 31 -14.82 15.56 6.64
CA ASP A 31 -14.21 16.90 6.64
C ASP A 31 -12.94 16.92 7.49
N TRP A 32 -12.91 16.14 8.57
CA TRP A 32 -11.71 16.00 9.39
C TRP A 32 -10.57 15.35 8.61
N GLU A 33 -10.86 14.36 7.76
CA GLU A 33 -9.85 13.71 6.90
C GLU A 33 -9.29 14.69 5.86
N VAL A 34 -10.19 15.45 5.22
CA VAL A 34 -9.84 16.50 4.25
C VAL A 34 -9.01 17.61 4.92
N GLN A 35 -9.46 18.10 6.08
CA GLN A 35 -8.74 19.09 6.86
C GLN A 35 -7.35 18.60 7.24
N ARG A 36 -7.22 17.33 7.64
CA ARG A 36 -5.93 16.73 8.00
C ARG A 36 -5.02 16.59 6.79
N ALA A 37 -5.55 16.26 5.61
CA ALA A 37 -4.79 16.23 4.37
C ALA A 37 -4.25 17.63 4.01
N TYR A 38 -5.08 18.66 4.03
CA TYR A 38 -4.63 20.05 3.83
C TYR A 38 -3.57 20.48 4.83
N GLN A 39 -3.71 20.08 6.10
CA GLN A 39 -2.70 20.35 7.11
C GLN A 39 -1.35 19.72 6.75
N MET A 40 -1.33 18.47 6.27
CA MET A 40 -0.09 17.78 5.89
C MET A 40 0.56 18.43 4.66
N ILE A 41 -0.24 18.79 3.65
CA ILE A 41 0.24 19.48 2.44
C ILE A 41 0.79 20.87 2.80
N ALA A 42 0.09 21.62 3.66
CA ALA A 42 0.55 22.93 4.12
C ALA A 42 1.87 22.87 4.91
N GLN A 43 2.15 21.74 5.57
CA GLN A 43 3.44 21.45 6.20
C GLN A 43 4.53 21.03 5.20
N GLY A 44 4.19 20.95 3.91
CA GLY A 44 5.08 20.52 2.85
C GLY A 44 5.29 19.01 2.78
N ARG A 45 4.44 18.21 3.43
CA ARG A 45 4.49 16.75 3.33
C ARG A 45 3.77 16.28 2.07
N MET A 46 4.26 15.20 1.51
CA MET A 46 3.65 14.54 0.36
C MET A 46 2.44 13.71 0.83
N VAL A 47 1.30 13.91 0.16
CA VAL A 47 0.08 13.12 0.36
C VAL A 47 -0.26 12.41 -0.95
N ILE A 48 -0.52 11.11 -0.87
CA ILE A 48 -0.78 10.24 -2.02
C ILE A 48 -2.09 9.47 -1.84
N ARG A 49 -2.64 9.02 -2.97
CA ARG A 49 -3.73 8.04 -3.04
C ARG A 49 -3.13 6.66 -3.30
N ALA A 50 -2.90 5.88 -2.25
CA ALA A 50 -2.09 4.67 -2.33
C ALA A 50 -2.82 3.54 -3.08
N ILE A 51 -4.11 3.38 -2.83
CA ILE A 51 -4.94 2.38 -3.52
C ILE A 51 -5.03 2.73 -5.00
N GLU A 52 -5.29 3.99 -5.34
CA GLU A 52 -5.28 4.43 -6.74
C GLU A 52 -3.90 4.28 -7.40
N SER A 53 -2.81 4.53 -6.68
CA SER A 53 -1.45 4.34 -7.20
C SER A 53 -1.21 2.88 -7.62
N ILE A 54 -1.67 1.92 -6.81
CA ILE A 54 -1.57 0.49 -7.13
C ILE A 54 -2.41 0.16 -8.37
N LYS A 55 -3.62 0.70 -8.48
CA LYS A 55 -4.48 0.49 -9.66
C LYS A 55 -3.83 1.05 -10.93
N GLN A 56 -3.28 2.26 -10.87
CA GLN A 56 -2.64 2.89 -12.02
C GLN A 56 -1.35 2.18 -12.45
N ALA A 57 -0.56 1.67 -11.50
CA ALA A 57 0.63 0.90 -11.81
C ALA A 57 0.30 -0.39 -12.58
N GLY A 58 -0.90 -0.94 -12.37
CA GLY A 58 -1.40 -2.11 -13.06
C GLY A 58 -0.73 -3.40 -12.60
N VAL A 59 -0.74 -4.40 -13.49
CA VAL A 59 -0.17 -5.73 -13.25
C VAL A 59 1.11 -5.96 -14.06
N ASP A 60 1.97 -6.84 -13.57
CA ASP A 60 3.17 -7.34 -14.26
C ASP A 60 2.83 -8.41 -15.30
N GLU A 61 3.86 -8.97 -15.93
CA GLU A 61 3.72 -10.04 -16.94
C GLU A 61 3.08 -11.32 -16.41
N LYS A 62 3.13 -11.54 -15.08
CA LYS A 62 2.51 -12.69 -14.40
C LYS A 62 1.07 -12.39 -13.95
N GLY A 63 0.56 -11.19 -14.25
CA GLY A 63 -0.74 -10.74 -13.83
C GLY A 63 -0.82 -10.39 -12.34
N LEU A 64 0.30 -10.08 -11.68
CA LEU A 64 0.35 -9.66 -10.27
C LEU A 64 0.53 -8.13 -10.17
N PRO A 65 -0.04 -7.44 -9.18
CA PRO A 65 0.07 -5.98 -9.05
C PRO A 65 1.53 -5.53 -8.94
N LYS A 66 1.96 -4.54 -9.72
CA LYS A 66 3.35 -4.05 -9.67
C LYS A 66 3.73 -3.40 -8.33
N LEU A 67 2.74 -2.90 -7.59
CA LEU A 67 2.92 -2.29 -6.28
C LEU A 67 2.22 -3.13 -5.22
N ALA A 68 2.85 -3.25 -4.06
CA ALA A 68 2.26 -3.89 -2.88
C ALA A 68 2.18 -2.90 -1.72
N ILE A 69 1.16 -3.09 -0.88
CA ILE A 69 0.99 -2.34 0.35
C ILE A 69 0.67 -3.28 1.50
N ALA A 70 1.34 -3.09 2.63
CA ALA A 70 1.23 -3.94 3.79
C ALA A 70 1.51 -3.16 5.07
N ARG A 71 1.09 -3.69 6.22
CA ARG A 71 1.33 -3.05 7.52
C ARG A 71 2.82 -3.12 7.85
N ALA A 72 3.39 -2.03 8.37
CA ALA A 72 4.83 -1.90 8.61
C ALA A 72 5.42 -2.90 9.63
N THR A 73 4.58 -3.61 10.38
CA THR A 73 4.98 -4.66 11.34
C THR A 73 5.01 -6.06 10.74
N GLN A 74 4.56 -6.23 9.49
CA GLN A 74 4.53 -7.53 8.82
C GLN A 74 5.93 -7.91 8.32
N LYS A 75 6.12 -9.19 7.99
CA LYS A 75 7.35 -9.69 7.35
C LYS A 75 7.15 -9.91 5.86
N THR A 76 5.96 -10.36 5.48
CA THR A 76 5.58 -10.65 4.11
C THR A 76 4.18 -10.11 3.81
N CYS A 77 3.90 -9.95 2.54
CA CYS A 77 2.64 -9.50 1.99
C CYS A 77 2.14 -10.54 1.00
N VAL A 78 1.03 -11.18 1.35
CA VAL A 78 0.33 -12.16 0.54
C VAL A 78 -0.78 -11.47 -0.22
N LEU A 79 -0.78 -11.65 -1.54
CA LEU A 79 -1.86 -11.25 -2.42
C LEU A 79 -2.89 -12.38 -2.52
N ARG A 80 -4.16 -12.02 -2.33
CA ARG A 80 -5.29 -12.90 -2.65
C ARG A 80 -6.22 -12.16 -3.60
N THR A 81 -6.43 -12.74 -4.78
CA THR A 81 -7.28 -12.17 -5.83
C THR A 81 -8.57 -12.97 -5.97
N SER A 82 -9.63 -12.27 -6.38
CA SER A 82 -10.96 -12.80 -6.66
C SER A 82 -11.26 -12.66 -8.15
N ARG A 83 -12.24 -13.43 -8.65
CA ARG A 83 -12.64 -13.42 -10.07
C ARG A 83 -13.27 -12.10 -10.52
N ASP A 84 -13.89 -11.37 -9.59
CA ASP A 84 -14.49 -10.05 -9.85
C ASP A 84 -13.47 -8.91 -9.94
N GLY A 85 -12.16 -9.22 -9.91
CA GLY A 85 -11.10 -8.23 -9.91
C GLY A 85 -10.88 -7.53 -8.56
N SER A 86 -11.59 -7.95 -7.51
CA SER A 86 -11.26 -7.57 -6.14
C SER A 86 -10.02 -8.33 -5.66
N PHE A 87 -9.28 -7.73 -4.75
CA PHE A 87 -8.13 -8.39 -4.14
C PHE A 87 -7.85 -7.85 -2.75
N THR A 88 -7.06 -8.60 -2.00
CA THR A 88 -6.60 -8.23 -0.67
C THR A 88 -5.09 -8.43 -0.54
N MET A 89 -4.45 -7.56 0.23
CA MET A 89 -3.03 -7.65 0.59
C MET A 89 -2.91 -7.69 2.12
N GLY A 90 -2.10 -8.59 2.67
CA GLY A 90 -1.90 -8.75 4.12
C GLY A 90 -0.95 -9.88 4.51
N ASP A 91 -0.92 -10.30 5.77
CA ASP A 91 0.04 -11.30 6.31
C ASP A 91 -0.29 -12.78 6.03
N GLY A 92 -1.23 -13.05 5.11
CA GLY A 92 -1.62 -14.41 4.74
C GLY A 92 -2.43 -15.18 5.79
N ARG A 93 -2.60 -14.67 7.02
CA ARG A 93 -3.39 -15.33 8.07
C ARG A 93 -4.90 -15.18 7.83
N SER A 94 -5.68 -16.16 8.31
CA SER A 94 -7.12 -16.33 8.06
C SER A 94 -7.93 -15.02 8.08
N GLN A 95 -8.82 -14.87 7.08
CA GLN A 95 -9.55 -13.64 6.75
C GLN A 95 -10.55 -13.20 7.83
N TRP A 96 -11.01 -14.10 8.70
CA TRP A 96 -12.16 -13.86 9.58
C TRP A 96 -11.95 -12.81 10.67
N ARG A 97 -10.71 -12.37 10.95
CA ARG A 97 -10.42 -11.36 12.00
C ARG A 97 -9.32 -10.36 11.67
N ASN A 98 -8.85 -10.33 10.43
CA ASN A 98 -7.57 -9.70 10.16
C ASN A 98 -7.71 -8.21 9.86
N ARG A 99 -7.55 -7.38 10.90
CA ARG A 99 -7.44 -5.90 10.79
C ARG A 99 -6.23 -5.44 9.96
N ASN A 100 -5.35 -6.36 9.57
CA ASN A 100 -4.17 -6.06 8.77
C ASN A 100 -4.39 -6.25 7.25
N LEU A 101 -5.62 -6.56 6.82
CA LEU A 101 -5.96 -6.68 5.40
C LEU A 101 -6.28 -5.32 4.82
N ILE A 102 -5.67 -5.02 3.67
CA ILE A 102 -6.07 -3.93 2.80
C ILE A 102 -6.92 -4.54 1.69
N SER A 103 -8.19 -4.15 1.64
CA SER A 103 -9.15 -4.64 0.65
C SER A 103 -9.33 -3.66 -0.48
N PHE A 104 -9.35 -4.19 -1.71
CA PHE A 104 -9.58 -3.45 -2.94
C PHE A 104 -10.92 -3.88 -3.52
N PRO A 105 -11.78 -2.94 -3.96
CA PRO A 105 -13.11 -3.27 -4.48
C PRO A 105 -13.05 -4.08 -5.78
N ALA A 106 -14.17 -4.69 -6.16
CA ALA A 106 -14.34 -5.35 -7.46
C ALA A 106 -13.97 -4.41 -8.62
N GLY A 107 -13.43 -4.98 -9.71
CA GLY A 107 -12.96 -4.24 -10.87
C GLY A 107 -11.73 -3.36 -10.62
N SER A 108 -11.02 -3.55 -9.50
CA SER A 108 -9.80 -2.78 -9.22
C SER A 108 -8.67 -3.12 -10.18
N LEU A 109 -8.52 -4.40 -10.53
CA LEU A 109 -7.57 -4.90 -11.51
C LEU A 109 -8.19 -6.07 -12.28
N SER A 110 -7.79 -6.24 -13.53
CA SER A 110 -8.16 -7.40 -14.35
C SER A 110 -7.06 -8.46 -14.24
N PHE A 111 -7.38 -9.60 -13.65
CA PHE A 111 -6.44 -10.70 -13.48
C PHE A 111 -6.66 -11.77 -14.57
N PRO A 112 -5.59 -12.26 -15.22
CA PRO A 112 -5.73 -13.36 -16.16
C PRO A 112 -6.16 -14.64 -15.44
N GLU A 113 -7.24 -15.26 -15.90
CA GLU A 113 -7.67 -16.56 -15.37
C GLU A 113 -6.75 -17.66 -15.92
N THR A 114 -6.14 -18.45 -15.03
CA THR A 114 -5.35 -19.61 -15.46
C THR A 114 -6.17 -20.89 -15.25
N PRO A 115 -6.52 -21.63 -16.32
CA PRO A 115 -7.24 -22.89 -16.18
C PRO A 115 -6.33 -23.93 -15.51
N VAL A 116 -6.90 -24.68 -14.58
CA VAL A 116 -6.23 -25.81 -13.94
C VAL A 116 -6.87 -27.10 -14.42
N TYR A 117 -6.03 -27.96 -14.98
CA TYR A 117 -6.44 -29.21 -15.60
C TYR A 117 -6.20 -30.39 -14.65
N ARG A 118 -7.12 -31.35 -14.66
CA ARG A 118 -6.94 -32.68 -14.06
C ARG A 118 -7.09 -33.71 -15.17
N GLY A 119 -5.97 -34.08 -15.80
CA GLY A 119 -5.99 -34.84 -17.05
C GLY A 119 -6.35 -33.94 -18.23
N LYS A 120 -7.40 -34.28 -18.99
CA LYS A 120 -7.88 -33.50 -20.16
C LYS A 120 -9.02 -32.52 -19.84
N GLU A 121 -9.51 -32.50 -18.60
CA GLU A 121 -10.67 -31.71 -18.18
C GLU A 121 -10.23 -30.48 -17.35
N ILE A 122 -10.86 -29.32 -17.61
CA ILE A 122 -10.68 -28.11 -16.80
C ILE A 122 -11.51 -28.28 -15.53
N VAL A 123 -10.87 -28.26 -14.36
CA VAL A 123 -11.55 -28.50 -13.08
C VAL A 123 -11.76 -27.22 -12.28
N TRP A 124 -10.89 -26.22 -12.45
CA TRP A 124 -11.07 -24.89 -11.85
C TRP A 124 -10.20 -23.84 -12.52
N TYR A 125 -10.50 -22.56 -12.27
CA TYR A 125 -9.62 -21.43 -12.58
C TYR A 125 -8.85 -21.04 -11.31
N ARG A 126 -7.52 -20.96 -11.40
CA ARG A 126 -6.68 -20.46 -10.30
C ARG A 126 -6.53 -18.95 -10.47
N THR A 127 -6.90 -18.21 -9.43
CA THR A 127 -6.64 -16.77 -9.40
C THR A 127 -5.16 -16.52 -9.04
N PRO A 128 -4.48 -15.52 -9.64
CA PRO A 128 -3.10 -15.22 -9.33
C PRO A 128 -2.89 -14.94 -7.84
N SER A 129 -1.90 -15.59 -7.24
CA SER A 129 -1.50 -15.36 -5.86
C SER A 129 0.01 -15.25 -5.81
N GLY A 130 0.50 -14.39 -4.91
CA GLY A 130 1.91 -14.11 -4.76
C GLY A 130 2.22 -13.73 -3.33
N GLU A 131 3.47 -13.94 -2.94
CA GLU A 131 4.02 -13.46 -1.68
C GLU A 131 5.21 -12.57 -1.99
N ALA A 132 5.19 -11.35 -1.45
CA ALA A 132 6.27 -10.39 -1.56
C ALA A 132 6.85 -10.12 -0.17
N VAL A 133 8.16 -9.97 -0.08
CA VAL A 133 8.82 -9.66 1.19
C VAL A 133 8.70 -8.17 1.50
N LEU A 134 8.37 -7.86 2.77
CA LEU A 134 8.28 -6.48 3.21
C LEU A 134 9.70 -5.90 3.36
N PRO A 135 9.98 -4.71 2.80
CA PRO A 135 11.26 -4.06 3.03
C PRO A 135 11.47 -3.75 4.51
N LEU A 136 12.67 -4.01 5.02
CA LEU A 136 13.02 -3.59 6.38
C LEU A 136 13.08 -2.06 6.42
N ILE A 137 12.37 -1.48 7.38
CA ILE A 137 12.41 -0.04 7.63
C ILE A 137 13.70 0.29 8.40
N PRO A 138 14.59 1.14 7.85
CA PRO A 138 15.83 1.54 8.50
C PRO A 138 15.56 2.15 9.87
N ILE A 139 16.45 1.88 10.84
CA ILE A 139 16.25 2.28 12.24
C ILE A 139 16.07 3.79 12.40
N HIS A 140 16.78 4.59 11.60
CA HIS A 140 16.75 6.05 11.64
C HIS A 140 15.46 6.64 11.03
N LEU A 141 14.71 5.87 10.23
CA LEU A 141 13.42 6.26 9.63
C LEU A 141 12.24 5.72 10.41
N ARG A 142 12.48 4.80 11.36
CA ARG A 142 11.42 4.19 12.14
C ARG A 142 10.78 5.22 13.08
N PRO A 143 9.45 5.35 13.08
CA PRO A 143 8.77 6.20 14.05
C PRO A 143 9.04 5.71 15.48
N LYS A 144 9.24 6.65 16.41
CA LYS A 144 9.58 6.34 17.81
C LYS A 144 8.57 5.42 18.51
N ARG A 145 7.30 5.48 18.14
CA ARG A 145 6.20 4.66 18.67
C ARG A 145 5.15 4.42 17.59
N GLY A 146 4.40 3.32 17.74
CA GLY A 146 3.20 3.09 16.96
C GLY A 146 3.42 2.60 15.52
N LEU A 147 4.46 1.78 15.27
CA LEU A 147 4.79 1.28 13.92
C LEU A 147 3.60 0.56 13.27
N GLU A 148 2.74 -0.03 14.09
CA GLU A 148 1.52 -0.71 13.71
C GLU A 148 0.45 0.24 13.12
N SER A 149 0.63 1.57 13.21
CA SER A 149 -0.22 2.57 12.53
C SER A 149 0.30 2.96 11.14
N TYR A 150 1.41 2.37 10.69
CA TYR A 150 2.07 2.68 9.43
C TYR A 150 1.96 1.50 8.47
N HIS A 151 2.08 1.81 7.19
CA HIS A 151 2.08 0.86 6.10
C HIS A 151 3.30 1.13 5.24
N VAL A 152 3.77 0.12 4.53
CA VAL A 152 4.82 0.27 3.54
C VAL A 152 4.19 0.08 2.18
N LEU A 153 4.49 0.97 1.24
CA LEU A 153 4.16 0.85 -0.18
C LEU A 153 5.47 0.69 -0.95
N TRP A 154 5.58 -0.30 -1.80
CA TRP A 154 6.82 -0.57 -2.54
C TRP A 154 6.55 -1.28 -3.88
N GLU A 155 7.56 -1.30 -4.73
CA GLU A 155 7.53 -2.07 -5.98
C GLU A 155 7.65 -3.56 -5.67
N ALA A 156 6.56 -4.28 -5.91
CA ALA A 156 6.40 -5.67 -5.51
C ALA A 156 7.12 -6.60 -6.48
N GLU A 157 8.28 -7.10 -6.06
CA GLU A 157 8.82 -8.33 -6.59
C GLU A 157 8.12 -9.49 -5.88
N TRP A 158 7.21 -10.18 -6.58
CA TRP A 158 6.48 -11.35 -6.07
C TRP A 158 7.35 -12.61 -6.04
N THR A 159 8.58 -12.41 -5.59
CA THR A 159 9.68 -13.36 -5.44
C THR A 159 10.39 -13.00 -4.14
N PRO A 160 11.23 -13.89 -3.56
CA PRO A 160 11.96 -13.60 -2.33
C PRO A 160 13.09 -12.56 -2.49
N LEU A 161 13.05 -11.75 -3.55
CA LEU A 161 14.05 -10.71 -3.79
C LEU A 161 13.72 -9.46 -2.98
N PRO A 162 14.76 -8.73 -2.52
CA PRO A 162 14.58 -7.53 -1.73
C PRO A 162 14.01 -6.40 -2.61
N PRO A 163 12.96 -5.71 -2.15
CA PRO A 163 12.25 -4.72 -2.95
C PRO A 163 13.05 -3.44 -3.21
N THR A 164 12.50 -2.57 -4.06
CA THR A 164 13.09 -1.28 -4.46
C THR A 164 12.16 -0.10 -4.11
N ASP A 165 12.74 1.04 -3.75
CA ASP A 165 12.10 2.34 -3.43
C ASP A 165 10.85 2.33 -2.51
N PRO A 166 10.92 1.73 -1.30
CA PRO A 166 9.81 1.73 -0.37
C PRO A 166 9.47 3.10 0.24
N PHE A 167 8.16 3.34 0.38
CA PHE A 167 7.59 4.45 1.15
C PHE A 167 6.96 3.95 2.45
N LEU A 168 7.27 4.64 3.55
CA LEU A 168 6.55 4.50 4.81
C LEU A 168 5.37 5.47 4.80
N LEU A 169 4.17 4.92 4.81
CA LEU A 169 2.92 5.63 4.75
C LEU A 169 2.20 5.64 6.09
N ARG A 170 1.46 6.71 6.34
CA ARG A 170 0.47 6.76 7.41
C ARG A 170 -0.88 7.17 6.83
N ARG A 171 -1.92 6.39 7.13
CA ARG A 171 -3.28 6.67 6.66
C ARG A 171 -3.85 7.91 7.34
N ILE A 172 -4.60 8.70 6.57
CA ILE A 172 -5.39 9.84 7.03
C ILE A 172 -6.86 9.41 7.00
N GLY A 173 -7.40 9.02 8.16
CA GLY A 173 -8.80 8.60 8.27
C GLY A 173 -9.12 7.28 7.55
N LYS A 174 -10.31 7.20 6.96
CA LYS A 174 -10.86 6.04 6.25
C LYS A 174 -10.76 6.17 4.73
N ALA A 175 -10.62 7.38 4.17
CA ALA A 175 -10.40 7.58 2.74
C ALA A 175 -9.06 6.96 2.26
N ASP A 176 -8.87 6.91 0.94
CA ASP A 176 -7.59 6.58 0.32
C ASP A 176 -6.65 7.79 0.34
N LEU A 177 -6.33 8.28 1.53
CA LEU A 177 -5.40 9.39 1.73
C LEU A 177 -4.28 8.95 2.67
N TRP A 178 -3.05 9.11 2.20
CA TRP A 178 -1.86 8.63 2.89
C TRP A 178 -0.80 9.71 2.87
N VAL A 179 -0.21 10.00 4.02
CA VAL A 179 0.98 10.86 4.09
C VAL A 179 2.22 9.99 3.96
N VAL A 180 3.14 10.39 3.09
CA VAL A 180 4.49 9.81 3.02
C VAL A 180 5.30 10.36 4.17
N VAL A 181 5.74 9.47 5.06
CA VAL A 181 6.47 9.81 6.28
C VAL A 181 7.97 9.64 6.09
N ALA A 182 8.36 8.63 5.31
CA ALA A 182 9.73 8.40 4.92
C ALA A 182 9.75 7.69 3.55
N ALA A 183 10.85 7.88 2.83
CA ALA A 183 11.22 7.13 1.64
C ALA A 183 12.68 6.70 1.83
N TRP A 184 13.04 5.51 1.36
CA TRP A 184 14.42 5.06 1.40
C TRP A 184 14.73 4.13 0.25
N ASP A 185 15.99 4.13 -0.13
CA ASP A 185 16.54 3.17 -1.08
C ASP A 185 17.30 2.12 -0.27
N LEU A 186 17.01 0.85 -0.49
CA LEU A 186 17.77 -0.23 0.13
C LEU A 186 19.15 -0.28 -0.51
N THR A 187 20.20 -0.11 0.32
CA THR A 187 21.58 -0.27 -0.11
C THR A 187 21.85 -1.72 -0.55
N ALA A 188 22.87 -1.94 -1.37
CA ALA A 188 23.26 -3.30 -1.79
C ALA A 188 23.51 -4.24 -0.59
N VAL A 189 24.05 -3.71 0.51
CA VAL A 189 24.29 -4.45 1.77
C VAL A 189 22.97 -4.85 2.43
N GLU A 190 22.01 -3.93 2.53
CA GLU A 190 20.70 -4.22 3.11
C GLU A 190 19.91 -5.21 2.26
N LYS A 191 19.98 -5.08 0.93
CA LYS A 191 19.41 -6.05 -0.02
C LYS A 191 20.01 -7.44 0.18
N ALA A 192 21.34 -7.55 0.28
CA ALA A 192 22.02 -8.81 0.54
C ALA A 192 21.61 -9.42 1.89
N ALA A 193 21.61 -8.64 2.98
CA ALA A 193 21.23 -9.10 4.30
C ALA A 193 19.76 -9.58 4.38
N LEU A 194 18.86 -8.96 3.61
CA LEU A 194 17.48 -9.40 3.48
C LEU A 194 17.36 -10.73 2.73
N SER A 195 18.06 -10.88 1.60
CA SER A 195 18.00 -12.11 0.78
C SER A 195 18.39 -13.37 1.57
N THR A 196 19.40 -13.30 2.45
CA THR A 196 19.87 -14.44 3.24
C THR A 196 18.86 -14.87 4.31
N ARG A 197 18.06 -13.94 4.84
CA ARG A 197 17.04 -14.22 5.88
C ARG A 197 15.75 -14.85 5.35
N ILE A 198 15.50 -14.75 4.05
CA ILE A 198 14.31 -15.30 3.41
C ILE A 198 14.57 -16.76 2.97
N ALA A 199 15.83 -17.12 2.74
CA ALA A 199 16.24 -18.45 2.29
C ALA A 199 16.50 -19.48 3.41
N GLY A 200 16.40 -19.09 4.69
CA GLY A 200 16.58 -19.97 5.85
C GLY A 200 15.33 -20.01 6.72
#